data_AF-A0A933UM82-F1
#
_entry.id   AF-A0A933UM82-F1
#
_cell.length_a   1.000
_cell.length_b   1.000
_cell.length_c   1.000
_cell.angle_alpha   90.00
_cell.angle_beta   90.00
_cell.angle_gamma   90.00
#
_symmetry.space_group_name_H-M   'P 1'
#
loop_
_entity.id
_entity.type
_entity.pdbx_description
1 polymer ?
#
loop_
_entity_poly.entity_id
_entity_poly.type
_entity_poly.pdbx_seq_one_letter_code
_entity_poly.pdbx_strand_id
1 'polypeptide(L)'
;MPHAVVRWFDPDRGFGFLAPDDGGEDLFVHASEIVVAAGGPKILREGQAVEFEAGEGDRGPQALRVRVTGEAAQDSALGLLGTVVWYEPSKGYGFVAPDSGVAQIFVHSSAIVTGGVVTEGQRVAFLVGEGERGPQAEHLLPLGSDVARPAAGDGADGTVSWYDEGKGFGFVTPDTGGDDVFVHARSLGDGLTWLSEGDRVAYEVVQGDRGPQARDVHLVQGAAGASG
;
A
#
# COMPACT_ATOMS: atom_id res chain seq x y z
N MET A 1 -31.10 10.36 0.49
CA MET A 1 -30.87 11.57 1.31
C MET A 1 -29.76 12.35 0.64
N PRO A 2 -29.73 13.70 0.71
CA PRO A 2 -28.65 14.46 0.11
C PRO A 2 -27.32 14.17 0.82
N HIS A 3 -26.23 14.23 0.05
CA HIS A 3 -24.87 13.96 0.49
C HIS A 3 -24.01 15.22 0.34
N ALA A 4 -23.06 15.38 1.24
CA ALA A 4 -22.10 16.48 1.22
C ALA A 4 -20.76 16.04 1.80
N VAL A 5 -19.72 16.78 1.47
CA VAL A 5 -18.39 16.67 2.07
C VAL A 5 -18.21 17.77 3.10
N VAL A 6 -17.69 17.45 4.28
CA VAL A 6 -17.38 18.45 5.30
C VAL A 6 -16.27 19.35 4.77
N ARG A 7 -16.56 20.63 4.60
CA ARG A 7 -15.57 21.60 4.13
C ARG A 7 -14.65 22.05 5.23
N TRP A 8 -15.21 22.25 6.42
CA TRP A 8 -14.47 22.47 7.66
C TRP A 8 -15.44 22.38 8.84
N PHE A 9 -14.92 22.09 10.03
CA PHE A 9 -15.69 22.12 11.26
C PHE A 9 -14.80 22.53 12.43
N ASP A 10 -15.29 23.45 13.26
CA ASP A 10 -14.60 23.92 14.45
C ASP A 10 -15.25 23.26 15.69
N PRO A 11 -14.57 22.30 16.35
CA PRO A 11 -15.12 21.60 17.50
C PRO A 11 -15.20 22.47 18.76
N ASP A 12 -14.37 23.51 18.87
CA ASP A 12 -14.37 24.42 20.01
C ASP A 12 -15.54 25.40 19.93
N ARG A 13 -15.88 25.84 18.71
CA ARG A 13 -17.03 26.71 18.44
C ARG A 13 -18.32 25.95 18.20
N GLY A 14 -18.24 24.65 17.90
CA GLY A 14 -19.38 23.75 17.72
C GLY A 14 -20.15 23.95 16.41
N PHE A 15 -19.51 24.45 15.35
CA PHE A 15 -20.15 24.61 14.04
C PHE A 15 -19.16 24.51 12.88
N GLY A 16 -19.69 24.32 11.67
CA GLY A 16 -18.90 24.20 10.44
C GLY A 16 -19.73 24.39 9.18
N PHE A 17 -19.15 24.03 8.04
CA PHE A 17 -19.80 24.06 6.74
C PHE A 17 -19.58 22.77 5.96
N LEU A 18 -20.59 22.39 5.19
CA LEU A 18 -20.60 21.23 4.31
C LEU A 18 -20.73 21.71 2.86
N ALA A 19 -19.99 21.10 1.95
CA ALA A 19 -20.09 21.31 0.51
C ALA A 19 -21.00 20.21 -0.08
N PRO A 20 -22.20 20.55 -0.60
CA PRO A 20 -23.07 19.58 -1.25
C PRO A 20 -22.42 18.93 -2.48
N ASP A 21 -22.68 17.64 -2.69
CA ASP A 21 -22.17 16.92 -3.87
C ASP A 21 -22.84 17.39 -5.18
N ASP A 22 -24.01 18.02 -5.10
CA ASP A 22 -24.74 18.58 -6.25
C ASP A 22 -24.15 19.92 -6.75
N GLY A 23 -23.10 20.41 -6.10
CA GLY A 23 -22.45 21.68 -6.43
C GLY A 23 -23.25 22.92 -6.00
N GLY A 24 -24.24 22.74 -5.12
CA GLY A 24 -25.00 23.83 -4.50
C GLY A 24 -24.19 24.69 -3.52
N GLU A 25 -24.88 25.62 -2.87
CA GLU A 25 -24.28 26.53 -1.89
C GLU A 25 -23.82 25.76 -0.63
N ASP A 26 -22.72 26.21 -0.01
CA ASP A 26 -22.21 25.62 1.22
C ASP A 26 -23.28 25.67 2.33
N LEU A 27 -23.52 24.52 2.96
CA LEU A 27 -24.54 24.34 3.98
C LEU A 27 -23.94 24.53 5.37
N PHE A 28 -24.59 25.33 6.20
CA PHE A 28 -24.20 25.49 7.60
C PHE A 28 -24.54 24.23 8.41
N VAL A 29 -23.63 23.77 9.27
CA VAL A 29 -23.88 22.68 10.23
C VAL A 29 -23.54 23.10 11.65
N HIS A 30 -24.42 22.79 12.60
CA HIS A 30 -24.18 22.97 14.03
C HIS A 30 -23.96 21.63 14.73
N ALA A 31 -23.15 21.61 15.79
CA ALA A 31 -22.86 20.39 16.54
C ALA A 31 -24.13 19.72 17.10
N SER A 32 -25.22 20.46 17.34
CA SER A 32 -26.50 19.87 17.75
C SER A 32 -27.06 18.89 16.73
N GLU A 33 -26.85 19.18 15.44
CA GLU A 33 -27.42 18.43 14.31
C GLU A 33 -26.63 17.18 13.97
N ILE A 34 -25.40 17.04 14.49
CA ILE A 34 -24.59 15.85 14.31
C ILE A 34 -25.19 14.70 15.13
N VAL A 35 -25.61 13.66 14.42
CA VAL A 35 -26.17 12.44 14.99
C VAL A 35 -25.05 11.41 15.11
N VAL A 36 -24.53 11.26 16.34
CA VAL A 36 -23.53 10.26 16.70
C VAL A 36 -24.19 9.04 17.37
N ALA A 37 -23.64 7.85 17.16
CA ALA A 37 -24.03 6.68 17.93
C ALA A 37 -23.53 6.81 19.38
N ALA A 38 -24.40 6.49 20.33
CA ALA A 38 -24.09 6.27 21.76
C ALA A 38 -23.04 7.21 22.40
N GLY A 39 -23.31 8.52 22.46
CA GLY A 39 -22.57 9.44 23.33
C GLY A 39 -21.14 9.80 22.88
N GLY A 40 -20.79 9.49 21.63
CA GLY A 40 -19.51 9.91 21.04
C GLY A 40 -19.36 11.43 20.88
N PRO A 41 -18.14 11.93 20.61
CA PRO A 41 -17.89 13.34 20.38
C PRO A 41 -18.55 13.82 19.06
N LYS A 42 -19.25 14.95 19.13
CA LYS A 42 -19.95 15.55 17.98
C LYS A 42 -18.98 16.38 17.12
N ILE A 43 -18.04 15.69 16.49
CA ILE A 43 -16.97 16.30 15.69
C ILE A 43 -17.09 15.80 14.25
N LEU A 44 -16.87 16.70 13.30
CA LEU A 44 -16.72 16.39 11.89
C LEU A 44 -15.29 16.74 11.47
N ARG A 45 -14.70 15.93 10.60
CA ARG A 45 -13.38 16.20 10.02
C ARG A 45 -13.55 16.77 8.63
N GLU A 46 -12.67 17.68 8.22
CA GLU A 46 -12.63 18.16 6.84
C GLU A 46 -12.44 16.97 5.87
N GLY A 47 -13.14 17.00 4.74
CA GLY A 47 -13.15 15.93 3.75
C GLY A 47 -14.07 14.75 4.08
N GLN A 48 -14.72 14.73 5.25
CA GLN A 48 -15.58 13.62 5.67
C GLN A 48 -16.93 13.63 4.92
N ALA A 49 -17.36 12.48 4.40
CA ALA A 49 -18.63 12.36 3.68
C ALA A 49 -19.79 12.12 4.64
N VAL A 50 -20.82 12.96 4.52
CA VAL A 50 -22.00 12.95 5.39
C VAL A 50 -23.28 12.91 4.55
N GLU A 51 -24.31 12.24 5.08
CA GLU A 51 -25.69 12.49 4.67
C GLU A 51 -26.33 13.47 5.64
N PHE A 52 -27.30 14.22 5.13
CA PHE A 52 -28.03 15.19 5.94
C PHE A 52 -29.46 15.32 5.43
N GLU A 53 -30.28 16.06 6.18
CA GLU A 53 -31.55 16.59 5.73
C GLU A 53 -31.38 18.09 5.46
N ALA A 54 -31.69 18.55 4.24
CA ALA A 54 -31.62 19.98 3.93
C ALA A 54 -32.72 20.72 4.70
N GLY A 55 -32.33 21.79 5.38
CA GLY A 55 -33.24 22.69 6.08
C GLY A 55 -32.87 24.15 5.83
N GLU A 56 -33.72 25.05 6.28
CA GLU A 56 -33.51 26.49 6.23
C GLU A 56 -33.43 27.02 7.66
N GLY A 57 -32.42 27.83 7.96
CA GLY A 57 -32.20 28.39 9.29
C GLY A 57 -32.00 29.90 9.25
N ASP A 58 -31.83 30.51 10.43
CA ASP A 58 -31.67 31.97 10.56
C ASP A 58 -30.41 32.52 9.85
N ARG A 59 -29.49 31.63 9.46
CA ARG A 59 -28.23 31.95 8.75
C ARG A 59 -28.19 31.44 7.31
N GLY A 60 -29.34 31.04 6.75
CA GLY A 60 -29.45 30.49 5.41
C GLY A 60 -29.55 28.96 5.37
N PRO A 61 -29.18 28.32 4.25
CA PRO A 61 -29.24 26.88 4.08
C PRO A 61 -28.45 26.13 5.16
N GLN A 62 -29.09 25.19 5.85
CA GLN A 62 -28.48 24.41 6.93
C GLN A 62 -28.68 22.90 6.75
N ALA A 63 -27.73 22.12 7.25
CA ALA A 63 -27.79 20.67 7.28
C ALA A 63 -28.31 20.18 8.64
N LEU A 64 -29.43 19.47 8.62
CA LEU A 64 -30.10 18.90 9.78
C LEU A 64 -29.83 17.39 9.87
N ARG A 65 -29.86 16.84 11.09
CA ARG A 65 -29.65 15.39 11.35
C ARG A 65 -28.47 14.80 10.59
N VAL A 66 -27.34 15.49 10.60
CA VAL A 66 -26.13 15.12 9.87
C VAL A 66 -25.61 13.79 10.41
N ARG A 67 -25.51 12.81 9.53
CA ARG A 67 -24.98 11.48 9.82
C ARG A 67 -23.79 11.24 8.91
N VAL A 68 -22.76 10.65 9.48
CA VAL A 68 -21.59 10.25 8.71
C VAL A 68 -21.97 8.99 7.94
N THR A 69 -22.01 9.06 6.60
CA THR A 69 -22.35 7.92 5.72
C THR A 69 -21.16 7.25 5.10
N GLY A 70 -20.09 8.01 4.95
CA GLY A 70 -18.85 7.53 4.37
C GLY A 70 -17.72 7.95 5.28
N GLU A 71 -17.23 6.99 6.03
CA GLU A 71 -15.85 7.00 6.47
C GLU A 71 -14.98 7.00 5.21
N ALA A 72 -14.22 8.07 4.97
CA ALA A 72 -12.90 7.84 4.40
C ALA A 72 -12.14 7.10 5.51
N ALA A 73 -12.30 5.77 5.51
CA ALA A 73 -11.92 4.79 6.52
C ALA A 73 -10.92 5.31 7.55
N GLN A 74 -11.45 5.66 8.72
CA GLN A 74 -10.65 5.77 9.93
C GLN A 74 -11.38 5.02 11.04
N ASP A 75 -11.43 3.69 10.90
CA ASP A 75 -11.41 2.82 12.06
C ASP A 75 -10.40 1.68 11.88
N SER A 76 -9.46 1.71 12.82
CA SER A 76 -8.25 0.93 12.89
C SER A 76 -8.52 -0.50 13.36
N ALA A 77 -8.01 -1.44 12.58
CA ALA A 77 -7.36 -2.63 13.13
C ALA A 77 -6.14 -3.04 12.30
N LEU A 78 -6.10 -2.65 11.03
CA LEU A 78 -5.00 -2.81 10.10
C LEU A 78 -4.92 -1.50 9.33
N GLY A 79 -3.80 -0.76 9.36
CA GLY A 79 -3.67 0.52 8.66
C GLY A 79 -4.00 0.46 7.16
N LEU A 80 -4.02 1.60 6.48
CA LEU A 80 -4.10 1.63 5.02
C LEU A 80 -2.98 0.78 4.43
N LEU A 81 -3.34 -0.07 3.48
CA LEU A 81 -2.38 -0.79 2.67
C LEU A 81 -1.94 0.09 1.51
N GLY A 82 -0.66 0.00 1.20
CA GLY A 82 -0.12 0.65 0.02
C GLY A 82 1.20 0.06 -0.39
N THR A 83 1.71 0.61 -1.49
CA THR A 83 2.96 0.22 -2.12
C THR A 83 3.93 1.39 -2.08
N VAL A 84 5.14 1.17 -1.59
CA VAL A 84 6.19 2.19 -1.61
C VAL A 84 6.49 2.55 -3.06
N VAL A 85 6.30 3.82 -3.43
CA VAL A 85 6.63 4.31 -4.77
C VAL A 85 8.12 4.53 -4.89
N TRP A 86 8.73 5.07 -3.84
CA TRP A 86 10.17 5.21 -3.70
C TRP A 86 10.52 5.62 -2.26
N TYR A 87 11.73 5.30 -1.83
CA TYR A 87 12.25 5.73 -0.53
C TYR A 87 13.77 5.94 -0.62
N GLU A 88 14.27 7.05 -0.08
CA GLU A 88 15.70 7.38 -0.04
C GLU A 88 16.23 7.21 1.39
N PRO A 89 16.91 6.10 1.71
CA PRO A 89 17.37 5.80 3.07
C PRO A 89 18.36 6.86 3.59
N SER A 90 19.19 7.40 2.69
CA SER A 90 20.20 8.40 3.03
C SER A 90 19.59 9.72 3.50
N LYS A 91 18.41 10.05 2.98
CA LYS A 91 17.66 11.28 3.33
C LYS A 91 16.54 11.03 4.33
N GLY A 92 16.14 9.77 4.52
CA GLY A 92 15.14 9.35 5.50
C GLY A 92 13.70 9.72 5.11
N TYR A 93 13.38 9.83 3.82
CA TYR A 93 12.01 10.11 3.36
C TYR A 93 11.68 9.44 2.02
N GLY A 94 10.40 9.31 1.73
CA GLY A 94 9.87 8.71 0.50
C GLY A 94 8.37 8.92 0.34
N PHE A 95 7.75 8.13 -0.53
CA PHE A 95 6.32 8.16 -0.78
C PHE A 95 5.74 6.75 -0.93
N VAL A 96 4.49 6.60 -0.51
CA VAL A 96 3.70 5.38 -0.65
C VAL A 96 2.41 5.70 -1.40
N ALA A 97 2.06 4.85 -2.35
CA ALA A 97 0.78 4.88 -3.03
C ALA A 97 -0.22 4.02 -2.24
N PRO A 98 -1.26 4.60 -1.63
CA PRO A 98 -2.32 3.84 -0.99
C PRO A 98 -3.14 3.09 -2.04
N ASP A 99 -3.56 1.87 -1.72
CA ASP A 99 -4.40 1.03 -2.61
C ASP A 99 -5.77 1.68 -2.89
N SER A 100 -6.20 2.62 -2.05
CA SER A 100 -7.44 3.39 -2.22
C SER A 100 -7.37 4.48 -3.30
N GLY A 101 -6.20 4.72 -3.92
CA GLY A 101 -6.02 5.67 -5.03
C GLY A 101 -6.02 7.16 -4.65
N VAL A 102 -6.01 7.46 -3.34
CA VAL A 102 -6.13 8.81 -2.75
C VAL A 102 -4.79 9.54 -2.69
N ALA A 103 -4.16 9.81 -3.84
CA ALA A 103 -2.86 10.49 -3.94
C ALA A 103 -1.69 9.82 -3.18
N GLN A 104 -0.45 10.17 -3.53
CA GLN A 104 0.73 9.61 -2.87
C GLN A 104 0.88 10.21 -1.47
N ILE A 105 1.13 9.35 -0.48
CA ILE A 105 1.28 9.71 0.93
C ILE A 105 2.77 9.83 1.25
N PHE A 106 3.14 10.93 1.89
CA PHE A 106 4.53 11.18 2.28
C PHE A 106 4.96 10.25 3.41
N VAL A 107 6.18 9.71 3.35
CA VAL A 107 6.75 8.85 4.39
C VAL A 107 8.04 9.46 4.92
N HIS A 108 8.18 9.50 6.24
CA HIS A 108 9.43 9.83 6.92
C HIS A 108 9.98 8.61 7.67
N SER A 109 11.30 8.50 7.77
CA SER A 109 12.00 7.41 8.46
C SER A 109 11.52 7.17 9.90
N SER A 110 11.13 8.23 10.62
CA SER A 110 10.60 8.14 11.98
C SER A 110 9.25 7.44 12.08
N ALA A 111 8.49 7.33 10.97
CA ALA A 111 7.22 6.63 10.95
C ALA A 111 7.38 5.11 10.88
N ILE A 112 8.56 4.60 10.52
CA ILE A 112 8.81 3.17 10.30
C ILE A 112 9.03 2.49 11.67
N VAL A 113 8.01 1.77 12.14
CA VAL A 113 7.93 1.26 13.53
C VAL A 113 9.03 0.24 13.86
N THR A 114 9.53 -0.48 12.86
CA THR A 114 10.56 -1.52 13.02
C THR A 114 12.00 -0.99 12.95
N GLY A 115 12.21 0.32 12.74
CA GLY A 115 13.57 0.88 12.55
C GLY A 115 14.27 0.36 11.30
N GLY A 116 13.52 -0.24 10.38
CA GLY A 116 14.00 -0.77 9.10
C GLY A 116 13.96 0.27 7.98
N VAL A 117 14.53 -0.10 6.84
CA VAL A 117 14.42 0.64 5.58
C VAL A 117 13.32 -0.02 4.76
N VAL A 118 12.45 0.79 4.15
CA VAL A 118 11.49 0.31 3.16
C VAL A 118 12.08 0.43 1.76
N THR A 119 11.78 -0.53 0.88
CA THR A 119 12.22 -0.50 -0.52
C THR A 119 11.08 -0.10 -1.43
N GLU A 120 11.40 0.44 -2.61
CA GLU A 120 10.41 0.64 -3.68
C GLU A 120 9.67 -0.68 -3.99
N GLY A 121 8.38 -0.59 -4.29
CA GLY A 121 7.50 -1.73 -4.52
C GLY A 121 7.05 -2.48 -3.26
N GLN A 122 7.60 -2.17 -2.08
CA GLN A 122 7.26 -2.90 -0.86
C GLN A 122 5.84 -2.61 -0.40
N ARG A 123 5.14 -3.68 0.02
CA ARG A 123 3.83 -3.59 0.66
C ARG A 123 3.97 -3.13 2.10
N VAL A 124 3.20 -2.10 2.45
CA VAL A 124 3.25 -1.49 3.77
C VAL A 124 1.82 -1.28 4.28
N ALA A 125 1.63 -1.43 5.59
CA ALA A 125 0.47 -0.94 6.29
C ALA A 125 0.86 0.34 7.03
N PHE A 126 0.06 1.40 6.93
CA PHE A 126 0.37 2.67 7.57
C PHE A 126 -0.91 3.41 7.94
N LEU A 127 -0.83 4.28 8.93
CA LEU A 127 -1.89 5.23 9.25
C LEU A 127 -1.64 6.52 8.48
N VAL A 128 -2.69 7.26 8.15
CA VAL A 128 -2.55 8.58 7.53
C VAL A 128 -2.86 9.64 8.57
N GLY A 129 -1.85 10.45 8.89
CA GLY A 129 -1.98 11.68 9.68
C GLY A 129 -1.89 12.92 8.79
N GLU A 130 -2.26 14.07 9.35
CA GLU A 130 -2.01 15.37 8.71
C GLU A 130 -0.63 15.89 9.11
N GLY A 131 0.22 16.18 8.13
CA GLY A 131 1.53 16.78 8.33
C GLY A 131 1.63 18.18 7.76
N GLU A 132 2.71 18.89 8.08
CA GLU A 132 2.97 20.25 7.61
C GLU A 132 3.03 20.38 6.07
N ARG A 133 3.22 19.25 5.36
CA ARG A 133 3.30 19.16 3.90
C ARG A 133 2.13 18.39 3.27
N GLY A 134 1.04 18.20 4.02
CA GLY A 134 -0.11 17.41 3.60
C GLY A 134 -0.14 16.01 4.24
N PRO A 135 -0.91 15.07 3.67
CA PRO A 135 -1.10 13.73 4.22
C PRO A 135 0.23 12.98 4.39
N GLN A 136 0.51 12.51 5.60
CA GLN A 136 1.73 11.78 5.95
C GLN A 136 1.43 10.41 6.55
N ALA A 137 2.30 9.45 6.28
CA ALA A 137 2.23 8.12 6.86
C ALA A 137 2.75 8.15 8.30
N GLU A 138 1.98 7.57 9.20
CA GLU A 138 2.32 7.36 10.60
C GLU A 138 2.25 5.86 10.91
N HIS A 139 3.06 5.40 11.87
CA HIS A 139 3.09 4.00 12.30
C HIS A 139 3.17 2.99 11.13
N LEU A 140 4.08 3.26 10.20
CA LEU A 140 4.30 2.43 9.03
C LEU A 140 4.92 1.09 9.45
N LEU A 141 4.22 0.03 9.10
CA LEU A 141 4.60 -1.36 9.26
C LEU A 141 4.93 -1.94 7.89
N PRO A 142 6.20 -2.29 7.63
CA PRO A 142 6.55 -3.12 6.50
C PRO A 142 5.84 -4.47 6.65
N LEU A 143 5.02 -4.86 5.67
CA LEU A 143 4.37 -6.16 5.70
C LEU A 143 5.34 -7.20 5.13
N GLY A 144 5.42 -8.35 5.82
CA GLY A 144 6.27 -9.46 5.44
C GLY A 144 6.04 -9.86 3.99
N SER A 145 7.16 -10.10 3.31
CA SER A 145 7.27 -10.56 1.94
C SER A 145 6.63 -11.95 1.77
N ASP A 146 5.32 -11.99 1.55
CA ASP A 146 4.67 -13.14 0.94
C ASP A 146 3.70 -12.66 -0.14
N VAL A 147 4.14 -12.87 -1.39
CA VAL A 147 3.37 -12.86 -2.65
C VAL A 147 2.81 -11.51 -3.13
N ALA A 148 3.71 -10.60 -3.50
CA ALA A 148 3.54 -9.78 -4.71
C ALA A 148 4.93 -9.56 -5.32
N ARG A 149 5.17 -10.27 -6.43
CA ARG A 149 6.31 -10.23 -7.37
C ARG A 149 7.38 -9.15 -7.09
N PRO A 150 8.67 -9.51 -7.00
CA PRO A 150 9.75 -8.52 -6.93
C PRO A 150 9.68 -7.61 -8.14
N ALA A 151 9.46 -6.31 -7.94
CA ALA A 151 9.55 -5.32 -8.99
C ALA A 151 10.95 -4.70 -8.98
N ALA A 152 11.73 -5.14 -9.96
CA ALA A 152 12.83 -4.43 -10.62
C ALA A 152 14.17 -4.26 -9.87
N GLY A 153 14.84 -5.39 -9.65
CA GLY A 153 16.10 -5.62 -10.36
C GLY A 153 15.86 -6.64 -11.47
N ASP A 154 15.41 -6.22 -12.66
CA ASP A 154 15.13 -7.09 -13.84
C ASP A 154 14.62 -8.51 -13.52
N GLY A 155 13.70 -8.61 -12.56
CA GLY A 155 13.21 -9.89 -12.05
C GLY A 155 12.57 -10.70 -13.17
N ALA A 156 13.07 -11.92 -13.38
CA ALA A 156 12.62 -12.84 -14.41
C ALA A 156 12.07 -14.11 -13.77
N ASP A 157 10.96 -14.59 -14.34
CA ASP A 157 10.46 -15.94 -14.08
C ASP A 157 11.06 -16.89 -15.13
N GLY A 158 11.33 -18.13 -14.74
CA GLY A 158 11.85 -19.13 -15.68
C GLY A 158 11.69 -20.55 -15.19
N THR A 159 12.03 -21.48 -16.08
CA THR A 159 11.98 -22.93 -15.83
C THR A 159 13.40 -23.48 -15.79
N VAL A 160 13.75 -24.22 -14.74
CA VAL A 160 15.05 -24.87 -14.61
C VAL A 160 15.20 -25.89 -15.73
N SER A 161 16.11 -25.61 -16.66
CA SER A 161 16.39 -26.49 -17.79
C SER A 161 17.17 -27.72 -17.34
N TRP A 162 18.13 -27.51 -16.43
CA TRP A 162 18.85 -28.58 -15.74
C TRP A 162 19.63 -28.02 -14.55
N TYR A 163 19.94 -28.89 -13.58
CA TYR A 163 20.75 -28.55 -12.42
C TYR A 163 21.58 -29.76 -11.98
N ASP A 164 22.86 -29.55 -11.68
CA ASP A 164 23.77 -30.59 -11.15
C ASP A 164 24.02 -30.30 -9.66
N GLU A 165 23.37 -31.08 -8.79
CA GLU A 165 23.51 -30.97 -7.33
C GLU A 165 24.96 -31.20 -6.86
N GLY A 166 25.67 -32.16 -7.48
CA GLY A 166 27.05 -32.47 -7.11
C GLY A 166 28.02 -31.35 -7.41
N LYS A 167 27.77 -30.56 -8.46
CA LYS A 167 28.57 -29.38 -8.82
C LYS A 167 28.01 -28.06 -8.28
N GLY A 168 26.74 -28.04 -7.86
CA GLY A 168 26.06 -26.86 -7.32
C GLY A 168 25.77 -25.78 -8.35
N PHE A 169 25.51 -26.13 -9.61
CA PHE A 169 25.11 -25.15 -10.63
C PHE A 169 24.21 -25.76 -11.70
N GLY A 170 23.50 -24.88 -12.42
CA GLY A 170 22.59 -25.25 -13.50
C GLY A 170 22.23 -24.06 -14.37
N PHE A 171 21.16 -24.20 -15.15
CA PHE A 171 20.62 -23.15 -16.01
C PHE A 171 19.11 -23.08 -15.94
N VAL A 172 18.60 -21.86 -16.09
CA VAL A 172 17.17 -21.53 -16.13
C VAL A 172 16.86 -20.92 -17.48
N THR A 173 15.83 -21.43 -18.14
CA THR A 173 15.30 -20.83 -19.36
C THR A 173 14.26 -19.77 -18.97
N PRO A 174 14.52 -18.48 -19.23
CA PRO A 174 13.58 -17.41 -18.87
C PRO A 174 12.29 -17.48 -19.68
N ASP A 175 11.15 -17.21 -19.02
CA ASP A 175 9.82 -17.19 -19.65
C ASP A 175 9.68 -16.07 -20.69
N THR A 176 10.45 -14.99 -20.53
CA THR A 176 10.51 -13.86 -21.48
C THR A 176 11.20 -14.22 -22.80
N GLY A 177 11.81 -15.41 -22.88
CA GLY A 177 12.72 -15.80 -23.96
C GLY A 177 14.10 -15.12 -23.83
N GLY A 178 15.05 -15.58 -24.64
CA GLY A 178 16.44 -15.11 -24.61
C GLY A 178 17.45 -16.23 -24.34
N ASP A 179 18.66 -15.85 -23.94
CA ASP A 179 19.71 -16.78 -23.56
C ASP A 179 19.39 -17.44 -22.19
N ASP A 180 19.82 -18.69 -22.01
CA ASP A 180 19.69 -19.36 -20.72
C ASP A 180 20.48 -18.63 -19.63
N VAL A 181 19.86 -18.50 -18.46
CA VAL A 181 20.41 -17.79 -17.32
C VAL A 181 21.12 -18.78 -16.40
N PHE A 182 22.39 -18.53 -16.11
CA PHE A 182 23.19 -19.38 -15.25
C PHE A 182 22.77 -19.26 -13.78
N VAL A 183 22.54 -20.38 -13.09
CA VAL A 183 22.24 -20.40 -11.65
C VAL A 183 23.29 -21.18 -10.87
N HIS A 184 23.69 -20.65 -9.71
CA HIS A 184 24.65 -21.27 -8.81
C HIS A 184 24.01 -21.54 -7.44
N ALA A 185 24.46 -22.58 -6.72
CA ALA A 185 23.94 -22.96 -5.40
C ALA A 185 23.98 -21.80 -4.37
N ARG A 186 24.96 -20.89 -4.51
CA ARG A 186 25.09 -19.70 -3.66
C ARG A 186 24.06 -18.61 -3.95
N SER A 187 23.41 -18.67 -5.11
CA SER A 187 22.36 -17.72 -5.51
C SER A 187 20.97 -18.19 -5.08
N LEU A 188 20.84 -19.39 -4.53
CA LEU A 188 19.56 -19.92 -4.07
C LEU A 188 19.16 -19.22 -2.77
N GLY A 189 17.97 -18.63 -2.76
CA GLY A 189 17.33 -17.99 -1.62
C GLY A 189 16.61 -19.00 -0.71
N ASP A 190 16.05 -18.53 0.40
CA ASP A 190 15.12 -19.27 1.27
C ASP A 190 15.62 -20.63 1.82
N GLY A 191 16.94 -20.80 1.92
CA GLY A 191 17.53 -22.05 2.41
C GLY A 191 17.46 -23.22 1.43
N LEU A 192 17.13 -22.96 0.16
CA LEU A 192 17.23 -23.93 -0.92
C LEU A 192 18.69 -24.33 -1.11
N THR A 193 18.92 -25.64 -1.24
CA THR A 193 20.26 -26.22 -1.42
C THR A 193 20.47 -26.84 -2.79
N TRP A 194 19.39 -27.11 -3.53
CA TRP A 194 19.40 -27.57 -4.91
C TRP A 194 18.11 -27.18 -5.64
N LEU A 195 18.11 -27.33 -6.96
CA LEU A 195 16.94 -27.21 -7.83
C LEU A 195 16.76 -28.50 -8.64
N SER A 196 15.54 -28.77 -9.09
CA SER A 196 15.22 -29.89 -9.99
C SER A 196 14.96 -29.38 -11.40
N GLU A 197 15.25 -30.20 -12.41
CA GLU A 197 14.80 -29.93 -13.77
C GLU A 197 13.27 -29.80 -13.81
N GLY A 198 12.78 -28.77 -14.49
CA GLY A 198 11.36 -28.44 -14.57
C GLY A 198 10.83 -27.57 -13.42
N ASP A 199 11.62 -27.29 -12.39
CA ASP A 199 11.23 -26.36 -11.33
C ASP A 199 10.97 -24.96 -11.91
N ARG A 200 9.92 -24.31 -11.41
CA ARG A 200 9.61 -22.92 -11.73
C ARG A 200 10.23 -22.04 -10.66
N VAL A 201 11.05 -21.10 -11.11
CA VAL A 201 11.82 -20.22 -10.24
C VAL A 201 11.63 -18.75 -10.64
N ALA A 202 11.68 -17.88 -9.65
CA ALA A 202 11.78 -16.43 -9.81
C ALA A 202 13.18 -16.00 -9.38
N TYR A 203 13.81 -15.10 -10.12
CA TYR A 203 15.19 -14.69 -9.88
C TYR A 203 15.45 -13.31 -10.46
N GLU A 204 16.50 -12.65 -9.98
CA GLU A 204 17.02 -11.43 -10.59
C GLU A 204 18.09 -11.78 -11.63
N VAL A 205 18.05 -11.15 -12.80
CA VAL A 205 19.10 -11.31 -13.82
C VAL A 205 20.19 -10.28 -13.59
N VAL A 206 21.40 -10.76 -13.35
CA VAL A 206 22.60 -9.92 -13.28
C VAL A 206 23.57 -10.29 -14.39
N GLN A 207 24.22 -9.29 -14.99
CA GLN A 207 25.28 -9.54 -15.96
C GLN A 207 26.59 -9.87 -15.27
N GLY A 208 27.08 -11.09 -15.48
CA GLY A 208 28.37 -11.54 -14.96
C GLY A 208 29.38 -11.82 -16.06
N ASP A 209 30.60 -12.20 -15.66
CA ASP A 209 31.73 -12.44 -16.58
C ASP A 209 31.48 -13.57 -17.60
N ARG A 210 30.46 -14.41 -17.38
CA ARG A 210 30.09 -15.57 -18.19
C ARG A 210 28.69 -15.45 -18.81
N GLY A 211 28.15 -14.24 -18.92
CA GLY A 211 26.80 -13.98 -19.41
C GLY A 211 25.78 -13.78 -18.29
N PRO A 212 24.48 -13.87 -18.61
CA PRO A 212 23.40 -13.65 -17.64
C PRO A 212 23.44 -14.67 -16.50
N GLN A 213 23.36 -14.20 -15.26
CA GLN A 213 23.34 -15.03 -14.07
C GLN A 213 22.12 -14.71 -13.20
N ALA A 214 21.56 -15.75 -12.59
CA ALA A 214 20.45 -15.67 -11.67
C ALA A 214 20.99 -15.37 -10.27
N ARG A 215 20.39 -14.38 -9.63
CA ARG A 215 20.62 -13.97 -8.25
C ARG A 215 19.30 -14.04 -7.48
N ASP A 216 19.39 -14.25 -6.17
CA ASP A 216 18.23 -14.24 -5.27
C ASP A 216 17.12 -15.15 -5.84
N VAL A 217 17.49 -16.41 -6.08
CA VAL A 217 16.64 -17.39 -6.78
C VAL A 217 15.69 -18.05 -5.80
N HIS A 218 14.39 -17.92 -6.06
CA HIS A 218 13.32 -18.44 -5.23
C HIS A 218 12.51 -19.49 -6.00
N LEU A 219 12.16 -20.59 -5.34
CA LEU A 219 11.29 -21.61 -5.92
C LEU A 219 9.84 -21.11 -5.88
N VAL A 220 9.24 -20.90 -7.06
CA VAL A 220 7.84 -20.49 -7.22
C VAL A 220 6.92 -21.71 -7.22
N GLN A 221 7.33 -22.76 -7.92
CA GLN A 221 6.63 -24.04 -7.93
C GLN A 221 7.64 -25.15 -8.19
N GLY A 222 7.76 -26.07 -7.23
CA GLY A 222 8.49 -27.31 -7.47
C GLY A 222 7.80 -28.11 -8.58
N ALA A 223 8.59 -28.85 -9.35
CA ALA A 223 8.08 -29.87 -10.25
C ALA A 223 7.39 -30.97 -9.42
N ALA A 224 6.14 -30.71 -9.03
CA ALA A 224 5.29 -31.70 -8.39
C ALA A 224 5.19 -32.89 -9.36
N GLY A 225 5.64 -34.06 -8.87
CA GLY A 225 5.77 -35.25 -9.67
C GLY A 225 4.52 -35.54 -10.50
N ALA A 226 4.72 -35.66 -11.81
CA ALA A 226 3.87 -36.49 -12.63
C ALA A 226 3.98 -37.92 -12.09
N SER A 227 3.11 -38.26 -11.14
CA SER A 227 2.97 -39.59 -10.56
C SER A 227 1.49 -39.83 -10.34
N GLY A 228 0.86 -40.53 -11.29
CA GLY A 228 -0.52 -41.01 -11.22
C GLY A 228 -1.24 -40.94 -12.55
#